data_AF-A0A1I8NDP6-F1
#
_entry.id   AF-A0A1I8NDP6-F1
#
_cell.length_a   1.000
_cell.length_b   1.000
_cell.length_c   1.000
_cell.angle_alpha   90.00
_cell.angle_beta   90.00
_cell.angle_gamma   90.00
#
_symmetry.space_group_name_H-M   'P 1'
#
loop_
_entity.id
_entity.type
_entity.pdbx_description
1 polymer ?
#
loop_
_entity_poly.entity_id
_entity_poly.type
_entity_poly.pdbx_seq_one_letter_code
_entity_poly.pdbx_strand_id
1 'polypeptide(L)'
;MTADERNFRSSYYEKVGCHSVEEKKSLNKLLQDNIRNHVKLKQFCLSYTVPTTHRSLLWNIILGVMPLHKNSTEFIMNQRKAVYDDLLRAVNIMQYGSTTKPKVLLSMWQLEQNRLLHSGPEDIADQVFMEIVKVLLQIFNDDVETYWLAKEFYACTLDIQQECPRLKELTQTLLKKDDMQLYSHLENLDVFKSDQLLDRWYMTCFAGVINESTLVRVWDKICGGSKKIVVFIFLEMAKALSDKAMKCKTSNEFKNLIEQVKDPDALIVNKAIKAWQNSNQHSEKITVH
;
A
#
# COMPACT_ATOMS: atom_id res chain seq x y z
N MET A 1 -42.12 19.20 -10.70
CA MET A 1 -41.43 18.04 -11.31
C MET A 1 -40.13 18.53 -11.92
N THR A 2 -39.06 18.56 -11.14
CA THR A 2 -37.72 18.93 -11.62
C THR A 2 -37.08 17.69 -12.22
N ALA A 3 -36.99 17.66 -13.55
CA ALA A 3 -36.32 16.59 -14.26
C ALA A 3 -34.88 16.46 -13.77
N ASP A 4 -34.58 15.26 -13.35
CA ASP A 4 -33.30 14.76 -12.89
C ASP A 4 -32.32 14.79 -14.07
N GLU A 5 -31.69 15.95 -14.31
CA GLU A 5 -30.51 16.09 -15.17
C GLU A 5 -29.31 15.43 -14.49
N ARG A 6 -29.39 14.11 -14.26
CA ARG A 6 -28.23 13.27 -14.03
C ARG A 6 -27.39 13.31 -15.31
N ASN A 7 -26.49 14.29 -15.31
CA ASN A 7 -25.41 14.61 -16.24
C ASN A 7 -25.14 13.48 -17.25
N PHE A 8 -25.71 13.61 -18.46
CA PHE A 8 -25.57 12.65 -19.57
C PHE A 8 -24.10 12.28 -19.84
N ARG A 9 -23.19 13.22 -19.55
CA ARG A 9 -21.73 13.03 -19.61
C ARG A 9 -21.21 12.01 -18.60
N SER A 10 -21.71 12.02 -17.36
CA SER A 10 -21.27 11.08 -16.32
C SER A 10 -21.67 9.65 -16.66
N SER A 11 -22.88 9.43 -17.21
CA SER A 11 -23.30 8.10 -17.70
C SER A 11 -22.49 7.61 -18.91
N TYR A 12 -22.05 8.53 -19.78
CA TYR A 12 -21.16 8.19 -20.89
C TYR A 12 -19.75 7.82 -20.40
N TYR A 13 -19.17 8.60 -19.47
CA TYR A 13 -17.87 8.31 -18.88
C TYR A 13 -17.85 7.01 -18.07
N GLU A 14 -18.94 6.69 -17.39
CA GLU A 14 -19.14 5.43 -16.67
C GLU A 14 -19.17 4.23 -17.63
N LYS A 15 -19.87 4.34 -18.77
CA LYS A 15 -19.93 3.29 -19.80
C LYS A 15 -18.62 3.06 -20.57
N VAL A 16 -17.81 4.10 -20.77
CA VAL A 16 -16.53 3.99 -21.51
C VAL A 16 -15.31 3.85 -20.60
N GLY A 17 -15.50 3.71 -19.28
CA GLY A 17 -14.43 3.52 -18.32
C GLY A 17 -13.60 4.78 -18.01
N CYS A 18 -13.98 5.96 -18.52
CA CYS A 18 -13.31 7.23 -18.29
C CYS A 18 -13.73 7.91 -16.95
N HIS A 19 -13.73 7.15 -15.86
CA HIS A 19 -13.96 7.67 -14.50
C HIS A 19 -12.89 8.69 -14.07
N SER A 20 -11.70 8.62 -14.68
CA SER A 20 -10.51 9.37 -14.27
C SER A 20 -10.60 10.89 -14.44
N VAL A 21 -11.43 11.41 -15.35
CA VAL A 21 -11.48 12.86 -15.64
C VAL A 21 -12.24 13.61 -14.55
N GLU A 22 -13.38 13.10 -14.11
CA GLU A 22 -14.18 13.70 -13.03
C GLU A 22 -13.49 13.53 -11.68
N GLU A 23 -12.91 12.36 -11.43
CA GLU A 23 -12.09 12.07 -10.24
C GLU A 23 -10.90 13.03 -10.13
N LYS A 24 -10.17 13.25 -11.23
CA LYS A 24 -9.04 14.19 -11.27
C LYS A 24 -9.49 15.63 -10.99
N LYS A 25 -10.62 16.07 -11.55
CA LYS A 25 -11.19 17.41 -11.26
C LYS A 25 -11.58 17.53 -9.79
N SER A 26 -12.19 16.50 -9.22
CA SER A 26 -12.56 16.44 -7.81
C SER A 26 -11.32 16.55 -6.91
N LEU A 27 -10.27 15.76 -7.19
CA LEU A 27 -9.02 15.83 -6.46
C LEU A 27 -8.36 17.21 -6.55
N ASN A 28 -8.31 17.81 -7.74
CA ASN A 28 -7.77 19.15 -7.93
C ASN A 28 -8.50 20.18 -7.07
N LYS A 29 -9.83 20.09 -7.00
CA LYS A 29 -10.63 20.96 -6.14
C LYS A 29 -10.28 20.77 -4.66
N LEU A 30 -10.13 19.53 -4.19
CA LEU A 30 -9.70 19.25 -2.80
C LEU A 30 -8.29 19.77 -2.49
N LEU A 31 -7.41 19.77 -3.48
CA LEU A 31 -6.03 20.24 -3.34
C LEU A 31 -5.90 21.77 -3.50
N GLN A 32 -6.94 22.50 -3.91
CA GLN A 32 -6.91 23.95 -4.13
C GLN A 32 -6.99 24.75 -2.83
N ASP A 33 -7.60 24.22 -1.78
CA ASP A 33 -7.74 24.92 -0.51
C ASP A 33 -6.38 25.27 0.12
N ASN A 34 -6.27 26.44 0.75
CA ASN A 34 -5.05 26.87 1.46
C ASN A 34 -4.73 25.94 2.63
N ILE A 35 -5.77 25.47 3.31
CA ILE A 35 -5.72 24.43 4.33
C ILE A 35 -6.44 23.22 3.75
N ARG A 36 -5.67 22.18 3.42
CA ARG A 36 -6.21 20.98 2.78
C ARG A 36 -6.95 20.12 3.80
N ASN A 37 -8.14 19.63 3.43
CA ASN A 37 -8.95 18.79 4.32
C ASN A 37 -8.43 17.33 4.32
N HIS A 38 -7.72 16.96 5.37
CA HIS A 38 -7.10 15.63 5.50
C HIS A 38 -8.10 14.47 5.39
N VAL A 39 -9.26 14.60 6.04
CA VAL A 39 -10.31 13.56 6.02
C VAL A 39 -10.84 13.33 4.60
N LYS A 40 -11.12 14.40 3.86
CA LYS A 40 -11.59 14.30 2.47
C LYS A 40 -10.53 13.72 1.54
N LEU A 41 -9.26 14.04 1.75
CA LEU A 41 -8.16 13.48 0.97
C LEU A 41 -7.98 11.98 1.23
N LYS A 42 -8.06 11.54 2.50
CA LYS A 42 -8.09 10.11 2.84
C LYS A 42 -9.30 9.40 2.22
N GLN A 43 -10.48 10.01 2.30
CA GLN A 43 -11.69 9.46 1.70
C GLN A 43 -11.57 9.32 0.17
N PHE A 44 -10.92 10.27 -0.50
CA PHE A 44 -10.63 10.18 -1.93
C PHE A 44 -9.79 8.94 -2.23
N CYS A 45 -8.71 8.72 -1.50
CA CYS A 45 -7.86 7.53 -1.62
C CYS A 45 -8.65 6.23 -1.42
N LEU A 46 -9.55 6.17 -0.43
CA LEU A 46 -10.40 5.00 -0.20
C LEU A 46 -11.38 4.75 -1.35
N SER A 47 -11.93 5.81 -1.93
CA SER A 47 -13.01 5.72 -2.93
C SER A 47 -12.48 5.48 -4.35
N TYR A 48 -11.37 6.10 -4.72
CA TYR A 48 -10.88 6.16 -6.09
C TYR A 48 -9.42 5.70 -6.23
N THR A 49 -9.01 5.37 -7.44
CA THR A 49 -7.58 5.18 -7.74
C THR A 49 -6.94 6.54 -7.96
N VAL A 50 -5.79 6.79 -7.33
CA VAL A 50 -5.16 8.10 -7.41
C VAL A 50 -4.56 8.31 -8.80
N PRO A 51 -4.76 9.48 -9.46
CA PRO A 51 -4.09 9.77 -10.71
C PRO A 51 -2.56 9.80 -10.53
N THR A 52 -1.80 9.15 -11.42
CA THR A 52 -0.33 9.04 -11.31
C THR A 52 0.37 10.37 -11.09
N THR A 53 -0.07 11.42 -11.78
CA THR A 53 0.48 12.79 -11.67
C THR A 53 0.28 13.44 -10.31
N HIS A 54 -0.71 13.00 -9.53
CA HIS A 54 -1.03 13.59 -8.22
C HIS A 54 -0.63 12.67 -7.07
N ARG A 55 -0.18 11.45 -7.35
CA ARG A 55 0.06 10.43 -6.32
C ARG A 55 1.12 10.85 -5.31
N SER A 56 2.29 11.33 -5.76
CA SER A 56 3.35 11.78 -4.84
C SER A 56 2.84 12.85 -3.89
N LEU A 57 2.25 13.92 -4.45
CA LEU A 57 1.71 15.04 -3.67
C LEU A 57 0.64 14.57 -2.68
N LEU A 58 -0.33 13.78 -3.13
CA LEU A 58 -1.43 13.32 -2.29
C LEU A 58 -0.92 12.45 -1.14
N TRP A 59 -0.04 11.50 -1.43
CA TRP A 59 0.54 10.62 -0.41
C TRP A 59 1.38 11.40 0.60
N ASN A 60 2.22 12.34 0.14
CA ASN A 60 3.00 13.20 1.00
C ASN A 60 2.12 14.01 1.97
N ILE A 61 0.95 14.48 1.52
CA ILE A 61 0.02 15.23 2.38
C ILE A 61 -0.69 14.30 3.38
N ILE A 62 -1.26 13.18 2.92
CA ILE A 62 -2.07 12.30 3.80
C ILE A 62 -1.23 11.57 4.83
N LEU A 63 0.02 11.26 4.50
CA LEU A 63 0.98 10.62 5.41
C LEU A 63 1.77 11.62 6.26
N GLY A 64 1.57 12.93 6.07
CA GLY A 64 2.18 13.96 6.93
C GLY A 64 3.64 14.31 6.60
N VAL A 65 4.16 13.85 5.46
CA VAL A 65 5.44 14.35 4.92
C VAL A 65 5.34 15.85 4.62
N MET A 66 4.26 16.25 3.93
CA MET A 66 3.92 17.64 3.66
C MET A 66 2.81 18.13 4.59
N PRO A 67 2.84 19.40 5.02
CA PRO A 67 1.80 19.97 5.86
C PRO A 67 0.47 20.15 5.10
N LEU A 68 -0.63 20.19 5.86
CA LEU A 68 -1.95 20.53 5.34
C LEU A 68 -2.04 22.00 4.88
N HIS A 69 -1.26 22.87 5.52
CA HIS A 69 -1.13 24.28 5.17
C HIS A 69 -0.15 24.46 4.02
N LYS A 70 -0.65 24.93 2.87
CA LYS A 70 0.18 25.15 1.67
C LYS A 70 1.36 26.08 1.93
N ASN A 71 1.12 27.16 2.66
CA ASN A 71 2.12 28.20 2.92
C ASN A 71 3.34 27.68 3.71
N SER A 72 3.18 26.58 4.44
CA SER A 72 4.27 25.97 5.21
C SER A 72 5.04 24.91 4.41
N THR A 73 4.57 24.55 3.21
CA THR A 73 5.12 23.41 2.45
C THR A 73 6.59 23.63 2.11
N GLU A 74 6.93 24.79 1.56
CA GLU A 74 8.32 25.11 1.19
C GLU A 74 9.27 25.06 2.40
N PHE A 75 8.89 25.71 3.50
CA PHE A 75 9.69 25.71 4.72
C PHE A 75 9.93 24.29 5.25
N ILE A 76 8.87 23.47 5.36
CA ILE A 76 8.99 22.10 5.88
C ILE A 76 9.83 21.23 4.94
N MET A 77 9.64 21.34 3.62
CA MET A 77 10.41 20.56 2.65
C MET A 77 11.88 20.96 2.63
N ASN A 78 12.20 22.24 2.84
CA ASN A 78 13.59 22.69 2.97
C ASN A 78 14.28 22.08 4.20
N GLN A 79 13.60 22.01 5.34
CA GLN A 79 14.15 21.36 6.55
C GLN A 79 14.34 19.85 6.35
N ARG A 80 13.33 19.19 5.76
CA ARG A 80 13.39 17.76 5.43
C ARG A 80 14.52 17.43 4.46
N LYS A 81 14.79 18.30 3.50
CA LYS A 81 15.92 18.18 2.57
C LYS A 81 17.26 18.33 3.29
N ALA A 82 17.40 19.31 4.19
CA ALA A 82 18.62 19.48 4.97
C ALA A 82 18.96 18.20 5.79
N VAL A 83 17.97 17.64 6.47
CA VAL A 83 18.13 16.37 7.22
C VAL A 83 18.51 15.21 6.29
N TYR A 84 17.87 15.11 5.12
CA TYR A 84 18.20 14.09 4.14
C TYR A 84 19.66 14.21 3.67
N ASP A 85 20.09 15.42 3.31
CA ASP A 85 21.44 15.68 2.83
C ASP A 85 22.49 15.40 3.91
N ASP A 86 22.21 15.73 5.18
CA ASP A 86 23.08 15.45 6.32
C ASP A 86 23.21 13.94 6.59
N LEU A 87 22.10 13.20 6.56
CA LEU A 87 22.09 11.74 6.71
C LEU A 87 22.85 11.05 5.58
N LEU A 88 22.60 11.46 4.33
CA LEU A 88 23.27 10.93 3.15
C LEU A 88 24.78 11.18 3.24
N ARG A 89 25.18 12.39 3.62
CA ARG A 89 26.59 12.75 3.84
C ARG A 89 27.22 11.90 4.93
N ALA A 90 26.55 11.71 6.06
CA ALA A 90 27.06 10.91 7.17
C ALA A 90 27.29 9.45 6.76
N VAL A 91 26.29 8.81 6.13
CA VAL A 91 26.41 7.43 5.65
C VAL A 91 27.55 7.27 4.64
N ASN A 92 27.75 8.24 3.75
CA ASN A 92 28.85 8.24 2.79
C ASN A 92 30.22 8.39 3.47
N ILE A 93 30.36 9.31 4.42
CA ILE A 93 31.63 9.51 5.17
C ILE A 93 31.97 8.28 5.99
N MET A 94 30.98 7.67 6.65
CA MET A 94 31.17 6.46 7.44
C MET A 94 31.43 5.21 6.57
N GLN A 95 31.37 5.32 5.23
CA GLN A 95 31.52 4.22 4.28
C GLN A 95 30.48 3.10 4.44
N TYR A 96 29.32 3.42 5.00
CA TYR A 96 28.15 2.51 5.04
C TYR A 96 27.26 2.67 3.80
N GLY A 97 27.54 3.65 2.93
CA GLY A 97 26.84 3.83 1.66
C GLY A 97 27.08 2.64 0.73
N SER A 98 26.03 1.87 0.44
CA SER A 98 26.07 0.85 -0.60
C SER A 98 26.01 1.48 -2.01
N THR A 99 26.32 0.70 -3.05
CA THR A 99 26.18 1.15 -4.44
C THR A 99 24.71 1.32 -4.87
N THR A 100 23.77 0.65 -4.20
CA THR A 100 22.36 0.69 -4.59
C THR A 100 21.56 1.68 -3.74
N LYS A 101 20.76 2.52 -4.41
CA LYS A 101 19.90 3.52 -3.74
C LYS A 101 19.05 2.95 -2.60
N PRO A 102 18.36 1.79 -2.73
CA PRO A 102 17.56 1.25 -1.62
C PRO A 102 18.37 0.98 -0.36
N LYS A 103 19.62 0.48 -0.52
CA LYS A 103 20.50 0.21 0.62
C LYS A 103 21.03 1.49 1.26
N VAL A 104 21.32 2.52 0.46
CA VAL A 104 21.69 3.84 1.00
C VAL A 104 20.57 4.42 1.86
N LEU A 105 19.32 4.40 1.37
CA LEU A 105 18.17 4.89 2.13
C LEU A 105 17.91 4.07 3.39
N LEU A 106 18.13 2.74 3.35
CA LEU A 106 18.08 1.89 4.54
C LEU A 106 19.14 2.31 5.56
N SER A 107 20.40 2.50 5.14
CA SER A 107 21.47 2.95 6.03
C SER A 107 21.20 4.32 6.64
N MET A 108 20.60 5.25 5.87
CA MET A 108 20.16 6.55 6.39
C MET A 108 19.09 6.39 7.46
N TRP A 109 18.11 5.51 7.24
CA TRP A 109 17.07 5.21 8.23
C TRP A 109 17.64 4.55 9.49
N GLN A 110 18.51 3.55 9.34
CA GLN A 110 19.19 2.91 10.48
C GLN A 110 20.03 3.91 11.28
N LEU A 111 20.72 4.86 10.61
CA LEU A 111 21.50 5.90 11.26
C LEU A 111 20.62 6.81 12.11
N GLU A 112 19.53 7.30 11.53
CA GLU A 112 18.57 8.15 12.24
C GLU A 112 17.96 7.46 13.47
N GLN A 113 17.77 6.13 13.40
CA GLN A 113 17.26 5.33 14.50
C GLN A 113 18.34 4.85 15.48
N ASN A 114 19.59 5.30 15.34
CA ASN A 114 20.76 4.86 16.11
C ASN A 114 21.05 3.34 16.04
N ARG A 115 20.60 2.68 14.96
CA ARG A 115 20.77 1.24 14.73
C ARG A 115 21.85 0.90 13.71
N LEU A 116 22.41 1.85 12.96
CA LEU A 116 23.35 1.57 11.86
C LEU A 116 24.52 0.64 12.25
N LEU A 117 25.09 0.83 13.45
CA LEU A 117 26.22 0.03 13.94
C LEU A 117 25.79 -1.30 14.59
N HIS A 118 24.50 -1.49 14.83
CA HIS A 118 23.93 -2.60 15.62
C HIS A 118 22.96 -3.46 14.81
N SER A 119 22.58 -3.05 13.60
CA SER A 119 21.67 -3.78 12.72
C SER A 119 22.34 -5.06 12.22
N GLY A 120 21.76 -6.21 12.58
CA GLY A 120 22.11 -7.50 12.00
C GLY A 120 21.51 -7.68 10.60
N PRO A 121 22.06 -8.60 9.77
CA PRO A 121 21.60 -8.84 8.41
C PRO A 121 20.17 -9.41 8.30
N GLU A 122 19.57 -9.86 9.41
CA GLU A 122 18.26 -10.54 9.43
C GLU A 122 17.12 -9.71 10.06
N ASP A 123 17.31 -8.41 10.28
CA ASP A 123 16.25 -7.58 10.86
C ASP A 123 15.03 -7.50 9.91
N ILE A 124 13.89 -8.00 10.37
CA ILE A 124 12.62 -8.01 9.63
C ILE A 124 12.19 -6.58 9.31
N ALA A 125 12.40 -5.63 10.22
CA ALA A 125 12.06 -4.22 10.01
C ALA A 125 12.83 -3.65 8.81
N ASP A 126 14.12 -3.95 8.73
CA ASP A 126 15.00 -3.50 7.65
C ASP A 126 14.61 -4.15 6.31
N GLN A 127 14.20 -5.43 6.31
CA GLN A 127 13.68 -6.10 5.11
C GLN A 127 12.38 -5.46 4.62
N VAL A 128 11.42 -5.22 5.51
CA VAL A 128 10.13 -4.59 5.16
C VAL A 128 10.37 -3.17 4.63
N PHE A 129 11.20 -2.37 5.31
CA PHE A 129 11.56 -1.03 4.86
C PHE A 129 12.23 -1.06 3.48
N MET A 130 13.14 -2.00 3.24
CA MET A 130 13.83 -2.13 1.95
C MET A 130 12.86 -2.47 0.81
N GLU A 131 11.89 -3.36 1.03
CA GLU A 131 10.86 -3.67 0.03
C GLU A 131 9.97 -2.44 -0.27
N ILE A 132 9.62 -1.65 0.75
CA ILE A 132 8.87 -0.41 0.55
C ILE A 132 9.67 0.56 -0.33
N VAL A 133 10.94 0.79 0.02
CA VAL A 133 11.83 1.70 -0.71
C VAL A 133 12.02 1.27 -2.16
N LYS A 134 12.18 -0.02 -2.44
CA LYS A 134 12.31 -0.54 -3.81
C LYS A 134 11.11 -0.17 -4.67
N VAL A 135 9.90 -0.32 -4.15
CA VAL A 135 8.67 0.06 -4.85
C VAL A 135 8.63 1.56 -5.07
N LEU A 136 8.86 2.36 -4.02
CA LEU A 136 8.75 3.83 -4.13
C LEU A 136 9.75 4.43 -5.11
N LEU A 137 10.99 3.95 -5.13
CA LEU A 137 12.03 4.41 -6.08
C LEU A 137 11.73 4.04 -7.54
N GLN A 138 10.89 3.05 -7.81
CA GLN A 138 10.43 2.75 -9.18
C GLN A 138 9.30 3.68 -9.63
N ILE A 139 8.56 4.25 -8.69
CA ILE A 139 7.34 5.04 -8.97
C ILE A 139 7.64 6.54 -8.91
N PHE A 140 8.55 6.97 -8.04
CA PHE A 140 8.87 8.36 -7.78
C PHE A 140 10.34 8.66 -8.07
N ASN A 141 10.58 9.86 -8.59
CA ASN A 141 11.91 10.32 -9.01
C ASN A 141 12.60 11.22 -7.98
N ASP A 142 11.84 11.81 -7.05
CA ASP A 142 12.39 12.67 -6.02
C ASP A 142 12.86 11.81 -4.83
N ASP A 143 14.17 11.67 -4.68
CA ASP A 143 14.77 10.84 -3.64
C ASP A 143 14.48 11.36 -2.22
N VAL A 144 14.35 12.69 -2.04
CA VAL A 144 14.06 13.31 -0.74
C VAL A 144 12.64 12.98 -0.33
N GLU A 145 11.66 13.27 -1.19
CA GLU A 145 10.26 12.90 -0.94
C GLU A 145 10.14 11.39 -0.72
N THR A 146 10.80 10.59 -1.55
CA THR A 146 10.76 9.12 -1.47
C THR A 146 11.25 8.59 -0.13
N TYR A 147 12.36 9.12 0.41
CA TYR A 147 12.88 8.72 1.71
C TYR A 147 11.89 9.00 2.84
N TRP A 148 11.34 10.21 2.89
CA TRP A 148 10.36 10.57 3.91
C TRP A 148 9.07 9.77 3.76
N LEU A 149 8.61 9.59 2.54
CA LEU A 149 7.41 8.81 2.24
C LEU A 149 7.58 7.34 2.61
N ALA A 150 8.77 6.76 2.41
CA ALA A 150 9.06 5.39 2.82
C ALA A 150 8.93 5.20 4.33
N LYS A 151 9.39 6.18 5.13
CA LYS A 151 9.27 6.15 6.59
C LYS A 151 7.83 6.22 7.05
N GLU A 152 7.05 7.15 6.51
CA GLU A 152 5.64 7.29 6.89
C GLU A 152 4.80 6.11 6.38
N PHE A 153 5.12 5.55 5.22
CA PHE A 153 4.47 4.33 4.74
C PHE A 153 4.86 3.11 5.58
N TYR A 154 6.11 3.01 6.02
CA TYR A 154 6.54 1.97 6.97
C TYR A 154 5.75 2.05 8.28
N ALA A 155 5.45 3.25 8.80
CA ALA A 155 4.56 3.39 9.96
C ALA A 155 3.16 2.79 9.71
N CYS A 156 2.61 2.93 8.49
CA CYS A 156 1.36 2.27 8.12
C CYS A 156 1.48 0.73 8.11
N THR A 157 2.66 0.19 7.80
CA THR A 157 2.89 -1.26 7.85
C THR A 157 2.96 -1.81 9.28
N LEU A 158 3.48 -1.02 10.24
CA LEU A 158 3.45 -1.36 11.66
C LEU A 158 2.01 -1.45 12.18
N ASP A 159 1.17 -0.53 11.75
CA ASP A 159 -0.26 -0.53 12.07
C ASP A 159 -1.00 -1.77 11.53
N ILE A 160 -0.56 -2.30 10.37
CA ILE A 160 -1.06 -3.56 9.80
C ILE A 160 -0.50 -4.76 10.58
N GLN A 161 0.78 -4.72 10.93
CA GLN A 161 1.45 -5.77 11.71
C GLN A 161 0.75 -5.98 13.07
N GLN A 162 0.39 -4.89 13.76
CA GLN A 162 -0.34 -4.94 15.02
C GLN A 162 -1.73 -5.60 14.88
N GLU A 163 -2.41 -5.38 13.75
CA GLU A 163 -3.72 -5.97 13.48
C GLU A 163 -3.65 -7.33 12.77
N CYS A 164 -2.45 -7.85 12.49
CA CYS A 164 -2.25 -9.02 11.67
C CYS A 164 -3.04 -10.26 12.14
N PRO A 165 -3.11 -10.59 13.45
CA PRO A 165 -3.93 -11.70 13.93
C PRO A 165 -5.40 -11.59 13.48
N ARG A 166 -6.00 -10.40 13.64
CA ARG A 166 -7.40 -10.14 13.24
C ARG A 166 -7.59 -10.18 11.73
N LEU A 167 -6.60 -9.71 10.97
CA LEU A 167 -6.62 -9.78 9.50
C LEU A 167 -6.53 -11.23 9.00
N LYS A 168 -5.73 -12.08 9.66
CA LYS A 168 -5.66 -13.52 9.36
C LYS A 168 -6.96 -14.24 9.69
N GLU A 169 -7.59 -13.95 10.82
CA GLU A 169 -8.91 -14.48 11.17
C GLU A 169 -9.98 -14.09 10.13
N LEU A 170 -9.99 -12.82 9.71
CA LEU A 170 -10.88 -12.35 8.66
C LEU A 170 -10.64 -13.09 7.34
N THR A 171 -9.38 -13.31 6.98
CA THR A 171 -8.98 -14.06 5.78
C THR A 171 -9.53 -15.48 5.80
N GLN A 172 -9.33 -16.19 6.91
CA GLN A 172 -9.83 -17.55 7.08
C GLN A 172 -11.35 -17.59 7.02
N THR A 173 -12.03 -16.64 7.67
CA THR A 173 -13.50 -16.56 7.70
C THR A 173 -14.08 -16.35 6.30
N LEU A 174 -13.51 -15.40 5.54
CA LEU A 174 -13.96 -15.11 4.19
C LEU A 174 -13.64 -16.27 3.23
N LEU A 175 -12.47 -16.89 3.35
CA LEU A 175 -12.10 -18.02 2.50
C LEU A 175 -12.96 -19.25 2.77
N LYS A 176 -13.24 -19.60 4.04
CA LYS A 176 -14.15 -20.69 4.41
C LYS A 176 -15.53 -20.51 3.78
N LYS A 177 -16.02 -19.27 3.74
CA LYS A 177 -17.33 -18.93 3.17
C LYS A 177 -17.35 -19.05 1.65
N ASP A 178 -16.28 -18.62 1.00
CA ASP A 178 -16.23 -18.53 -0.47
C ASP A 178 -15.77 -19.84 -1.13
N ASP A 179 -14.80 -20.55 -0.53
CA ASP A 179 -14.23 -21.80 -1.03
C ASP A 179 -13.64 -22.65 0.12
N MET A 180 -14.47 -23.54 0.66
CA MET A 180 -14.09 -24.43 1.76
C MET A 180 -12.98 -25.43 1.36
N GLN A 181 -12.94 -25.86 0.09
CA GLN A 181 -11.94 -26.83 -0.36
C GLN A 181 -10.54 -26.19 -0.40
N LEU A 182 -10.46 -24.99 -0.98
CA LEU A 182 -9.22 -24.21 -1.00
C LEU A 182 -8.79 -23.84 0.42
N TYR A 183 -9.72 -23.45 1.29
CA TYR A 183 -9.42 -23.18 2.70
C TYR A 183 -8.73 -24.37 3.37
N SER A 184 -9.36 -25.55 3.35
CA SER A 184 -8.81 -26.74 4.02
C SER A 184 -7.46 -27.14 3.43
N HIS A 185 -7.26 -26.95 2.13
CA HIS A 185 -5.97 -27.20 1.50
C HIS A 185 -4.89 -26.24 2.00
N LEU A 186 -5.14 -24.92 2.01
CA LEU A 186 -4.18 -23.93 2.49
C LEU A 186 -3.91 -24.04 4.00
N GLU A 187 -4.90 -24.48 4.79
CA GLU A 187 -4.73 -24.82 6.20
C GLU A 187 -3.80 -26.03 6.37
N ASN A 188 -3.96 -27.09 5.56
CA ASN A 188 -3.05 -28.24 5.56
C ASN A 188 -1.62 -27.88 5.09
N LEU A 189 -1.47 -26.85 4.27
CA LEU A 189 -0.17 -26.29 3.88
C LEU A 189 0.43 -25.34 4.92
N ASP A 190 -0.24 -25.15 6.07
CA ASP A 190 0.20 -24.26 7.14
C ASP A 190 0.37 -22.79 6.72
N VAL A 191 -0.37 -22.34 5.69
CA VAL A 191 -0.30 -20.95 5.19
C VAL A 191 -0.77 -19.94 6.23
N PHE A 192 -1.71 -20.36 7.10
CA PHE A 192 -2.30 -19.52 8.14
C PHE A 192 -1.62 -19.64 9.51
N LYS A 193 -0.71 -20.62 9.69
CA LYS A 193 0.04 -20.75 10.94
C LYS A 193 0.96 -19.54 11.10
N SER A 194 1.18 -19.16 12.35
CA SER A 194 1.83 -17.90 12.67
C SER A 194 3.30 -17.90 12.21
N ASP A 195 3.74 -16.73 11.74
CA ASP A 195 5.11 -16.19 11.84
C ASP A 195 5.87 -16.01 10.53
N GLN A 196 5.40 -16.52 9.38
CA GLN A 196 6.27 -16.51 8.19
C GLN A 196 5.61 -16.00 6.91
N LEU A 197 4.67 -16.71 6.31
CA LEU A 197 4.29 -16.42 4.93
C LEU A 197 3.30 -15.26 4.81
N LEU A 198 2.09 -15.45 5.36
CA LEU A 198 1.03 -14.46 5.26
C LEU A 198 1.35 -13.17 6.01
N ASP A 199 2.01 -13.30 7.17
CA ASP A 199 2.49 -12.16 7.96
C ASP A 199 3.46 -11.31 7.13
N ARG A 200 4.41 -11.93 6.42
CA ARG A 200 5.36 -11.21 5.56
C ARG A 200 4.66 -10.46 4.45
N TRP A 201 3.71 -11.08 3.75
CA TRP A 201 2.95 -10.40 2.69
C TRP A 201 2.11 -9.22 3.21
N TYR A 202 1.56 -9.32 4.41
CA TYR A 202 0.81 -8.22 5.02
C TYR A 202 1.73 -7.09 5.47
N MET A 203 2.85 -7.42 6.12
CA MET A 203 3.83 -6.42 6.57
C MET A 203 4.50 -5.69 5.40
N THR A 204 4.84 -6.39 4.31
CA THR A 204 5.37 -5.71 3.11
C THR A 204 4.27 -5.09 2.24
N CYS A 205 2.99 -5.23 2.63
CA CYS A 205 1.85 -4.81 1.84
C CYS A 205 1.93 -5.31 0.39
N PHE A 206 2.36 -6.57 0.20
CA PHE A 206 2.63 -7.23 -1.07
C PHE A 206 3.75 -6.63 -1.95
N ALA A 207 4.61 -5.77 -1.39
CA ALA A 207 5.87 -5.43 -2.06
C ALA A 207 6.72 -6.68 -2.28
N GLY A 208 7.31 -6.78 -3.47
CA GLY A 208 8.04 -7.96 -3.93
C GLY A 208 7.16 -9.11 -4.46
N VAL A 209 5.84 -9.01 -4.32
CA VAL A 209 4.87 -9.99 -4.81
C VAL A 209 4.12 -9.47 -6.03
N ILE A 210 3.49 -8.30 -5.89
CA ILE A 210 2.70 -7.65 -6.95
C ILE A 210 3.59 -6.63 -7.67
N ASN A 211 3.45 -6.54 -8.99
CA ASN A 211 4.11 -5.53 -9.80
C ASN A 211 3.86 -4.11 -9.27
N GLU A 212 4.93 -3.34 -9.16
CA GLU A 212 5.02 -2.03 -8.53
C GLU A 212 4.00 -1.04 -9.12
N SER A 213 3.85 -1.02 -10.46
CA SER A 213 2.93 -0.12 -11.15
C SER A 213 1.46 -0.40 -10.85
N THR A 214 1.13 -1.64 -10.47
CA THR A 214 -0.21 -2.05 -10.06
C THR A 214 -0.39 -1.93 -8.55
N LEU A 215 0.65 -2.26 -7.79
CA LEU A 215 0.64 -2.27 -6.33
C LEU A 215 0.31 -0.90 -5.74
N VAL A 216 0.72 0.20 -6.38
CA VAL A 216 0.40 1.56 -5.94
C VAL A 216 -1.11 1.81 -5.77
N ARG A 217 -1.97 1.06 -6.47
CA ARG A 217 -3.44 1.19 -6.33
C ARG A 217 -3.96 0.56 -5.03
N VAL A 218 -3.26 -0.45 -4.52
CA VAL A 218 -3.48 -1.02 -3.19
C VAL A 218 -2.98 -0.03 -2.14
N TRP A 219 -1.78 0.50 -2.35
CA TRP A 219 -1.17 1.45 -1.43
C TRP A 219 -1.95 2.78 -1.35
N ASP A 220 -2.64 3.20 -2.42
CA ASP A 220 -3.61 4.29 -2.35
C ASP A 220 -4.61 4.03 -1.20
N LYS A 221 -5.14 2.79 -1.07
CA LYS A 221 -6.10 2.42 -0.02
C LYS A 221 -5.46 2.39 1.36
N ILE A 222 -4.22 1.90 1.46
CA ILE A 222 -3.46 1.84 2.72
C ILE A 222 -3.18 3.26 3.23
N CYS A 223 -2.70 4.16 2.37
CA CYS A 223 -2.50 5.57 2.73
C CYS A 223 -3.82 6.28 3.09
N GLY A 224 -4.93 5.84 2.51
CA GLY A 224 -6.28 6.25 2.90
C GLY A 224 -6.72 5.74 4.29
N GLY A 225 -5.99 4.80 4.89
CA GLY A 225 -6.24 4.22 6.22
C GLY A 225 -6.81 2.80 6.18
N SER A 226 -6.94 2.16 5.02
CA SER A 226 -7.47 0.80 4.93
C SER A 226 -6.38 -0.24 5.17
N LYS A 227 -6.43 -0.88 6.34
CA LYS A 227 -5.61 -2.06 6.66
C LYS A 227 -6.18 -3.34 6.02
N LYS A 228 -7.52 -3.45 6.00
CA LYS A 228 -8.24 -4.64 5.53
C LYS A 228 -7.99 -4.99 4.06
N ILE A 229 -7.54 -4.06 3.22
CA ILE A 229 -7.31 -4.31 1.80
C ILE A 229 -6.34 -5.48 1.56
N VAL A 230 -5.35 -5.69 2.44
CA VAL A 230 -4.37 -6.79 2.31
C VAL A 230 -5.03 -8.17 2.35
N VAL A 231 -6.13 -8.31 3.09
CA VAL A 231 -6.94 -9.54 3.17
C VAL A 231 -7.56 -9.84 1.81
N PHE A 232 -8.20 -8.84 1.19
CA PHE A 232 -8.88 -9.02 -0.09
C PHE A 232 -7.89 -9.27 -1.23
N ILE A 233 -6.68 -8.70 -1.15
CA ILE A 233 -5.62 -9.00 -2.11
C ILE A 233 -5.23 -10.47 -2.03
N PHE A 234 -4.95 -10.98 -0.82
CA PHE A 234 -4.63 -12.40 -0.66
C PHE A 234 -5.76 -13.32 -1.15
N LEU A 235 -7.02 -13.02 -0.78
CA LEU A 235 -8.17 -13.83 -1.19
C LEU A 235 -8.31 -13.91 -2.71
N GLU A 236 -8.20 -12.78 -3.41
CA GLU A 236 -8.31 -12.78 -4.87
C GLU A 236 -7.10 -13.42 -5.55
N MET A 237 -5.89 -13.32 -4.99
CA MET A 237 -4.72 -14.06 -5.47
C MET A 237 -4.91 -15.58 -5.31
N ALA A 238 -5.33 -16.03 -4.12
CA ALA A 238 -5.55 -17.43 -3.83
C ALA A 238 -6.65 -18.03 -4.74
N LYS A 239 -7.76 -17.29 -4.96
CA LYS A 239 -8.83 -17.70 -5.87
C LYS A 239 -8.38 -17.73 -7.32
N ALA A 240 -7.65 -16.71 -7.79
CA ALA A 240 -7.16 -16.65 -9.16
C ALA A 240 -6.20 -17.80 -9.49
N LEU A 241 -5.55 -18.37 -8.48
CA LEU A 241 -4.59 -19.45 -8.59
C LEU A 241 -5.09 -20.77 -8.01
N SER A 242 -6.38 -20.91 -7.70
CA SER A 242 -6.94 -22.07 -6.98
C SER A 242 -6.54 -23.40 -7.62
N ASP A 243 -6.71 -23.57 -8.94
CA ASP A 243 -6.36 -24.80 -9.67
C ASP A 243 -4.88 -25.20 -9.55
N LYS A 244 -3.99 -24.20 -9.44
CA LYS A 244 -2.54 -24.42 -9.27
C LYS A 244 -2.20 -24.60 -7.79
N ALA A 245 -2.84 -23.81 -6.92
CA ALA A 245 -2.67 -23.87 -5.48
C ALA A 245 -3.04 -25.25 -4.92
N MET A 246 -4.14 -25.84 -5.40
CA MET A 246 -4.57 -27.19 -5.03
C MET A 246 -3.58 -28.31 -5.40
N LYS A 247 -2.59 -28.02 -6.26
CA LYS A 247 -1.52 -28.97 -6.64
C LYS A 247 -0.27 -28.81 -5.79
N CYS A 248 -0.16 -27.73 -5.01
CA CYS A 248 0.96 -27.50 -4.12
C CYS A 248 0.92 -28.53 -2.97
N LYS A 249 2.08 -29.05 -2.60
CA LYS A 249 2.25 -30.00 -1.49
C LYS A 249 2.88 -29.38 -0.26
N THR A 250 3.52 -28.23 -0.43
CA THR A 250 4.23 -27.52 0.64
C THR A 250 3.91 -26.03 0.64
N SER A 251 4.06 -25.39 1.80
CA SER A 251 3.92 -23.93 1.95
C SER A 251 4.88 -23.16 1.03
N ASN A 252 6.10 -23.68 0.83
CA ASN A 252 7.11 -23.08 -0.04
C ASN A 252 6.73 -23.15 -1.53
N GLU A 253 6.13 -24.24 -1.99
CA GLU A 253 5.59 -24.32 -3.35
C GLU A 253 4.48 -23.30 -3.57
N PHE A 254 3.58 -23.14 -2.58
CA PHE A 254 2.52 -22.14 -2.64
C PHE A 254 3.07 -20.71 -2.61
N LYS A 255 4.07 -20.43 -1.76
CA LYS A 255 4.80 -19.15 -1.75
C LYS A 255 5.36 -18.82 -3.13
N ASN A 256 6.10 -19.76 -3.72
CA ASN A 256 6.73 -19.57 -5.02
C ASN A 256 5.68 -19.36 -6.12
N LEU A 257 4.56 -20.09 -6.07
CA LEU A 257 3.44 -19.89 -6.99
C LEU A 257 2.90 -18.46 -6.92
N ILE A 258 2.71 -17.91 -5.72
CA ILE A 258 2.20 -16.55 -5.52
C ILE A 258 3.22 -15.49 -5.96
N GLU A 259 4.50 -15.65 -5.64
CA GLU A 259 5.56 -14.67 -5.93
C GLU A 259 6.02 -14.66 -7.40
N GLN A 260 5.79 -15.75 -8.15
CA GLN A 260 6.20 -15.84 -9.56
C GLN A 260 5.14 -15.39 -10.56
N VAL A 261 3.87 -15.31 -10.14
CA VAL A 261 2.77 -14.96 -11.03
C VAL A 261 2.67 -13.44 -11.14
N LYS A 262 3.06 -12.87 -12.29
CA LYS A 262 2.99 -11.41 -12.55
C LYS A 262 1.92 -10.99 -13.56
N ASP A 263 1.48 -11.91 -14.43
CA ASP A 263 0.56 -11.58 -15.53
C ASP A 263 -0.88 -11.17 -15.12
N PRO A 264 -1.50 -11.72 -14.06
CA PRO A 264 -2.86 -11.36 -13.67
C PRO A 264 -2.96 -10.23 -12.63
N ASP A 265 -1.85 -9.59 -12.24
CA ASP A 265 -1.80 -8.62 -11.14
C ASP A 265 -2.85 -7.51 -11.25
N ALA A 266 -2.97 -6.91 -12.44
CA ALA A 266 -3.88 -5.79 -12.63
C ALA A 266 -5.35 -6.18 -12.44
N LEU A 267 -5.71 -7.41 -12.86
CA LEU A 267 -7.05 -7.94 -12.74
C LEU A 267 -7.36 -8.37 -11.30
N ILE A 268 -6.39 -9.01 -10.64
CA ILE A 268 -6.48 -9.39 -9.22
C ILE A 268 -6.67 -8.14 -8.36
N VAL A 269 -5.81 -7.13 -8.50
CA VAL A 269 -5.92 -5.89 -7.71
C VAL A 269 -7.25 -5.18 -7.93
N ASN A 270 -7.75 -5.13 -9.16
CA ASN A 270 -9.05 -4.54 -9.45
C ASN A 270 -10.20 -5.31 -8.79
N LYS A 271 -10.18 -6.65 -8.84
CA LYS A 271 -11.19 -7.48 -8.17
C LYS A 271 -11.12 -7.32 -6.65
N ALA A 272 -9.91 -7.31 -6.09
CA ALA A 272 -9.69 -7.17 -4.66
C ALA A 272 -10.20 -5.83 -4.13
N ILE A 273 -9.91 -4.72 -4.84
CA ILE A 273 -10.42 -3.39 -4.47
C ILE A 273 -11.95 -3.38 -4.51
N LYS A 274 -12.57 -3.97 -5.55
CA LYS A 274 -14.04 -4.05 -5.65
C LYS A 274 -14.66 -4.89 -4.53
N ALA A 275 -14.09 -6.06 -4.26
CA ALA A 275 -14.54 -6.95 -3.19
C ALA A 275 -14.44 -6.27 -1.82
N TRP A 276 -13.32 -5.59 -1.56
CA TRP A 276 -13.11 -4.80 -0.36
C TRP A 276 -14.13 -3.66 -0.22
N GLN A 277 -14.37 -2.87 -1.28
CA GLN A 277 -15.35 -1.78 -1.28
C GLN A 277 -16.76 -2.29 -1.00
N ASN A 278 -17.16 -3.39 -1.64
CA ASN A 278 -18.45 -4.01 -1.41
C ASN A 278 -18.58 -4.48 0.05
N SER A 279 -17.54 -5.08 0.63
CA SER A 279 -17.56 -5.53 2.03
C SER A 279 -17.73 -4.37 3.02
N ASN A 280 -17.13 -3.21 2.73
CA ASN A 280 -17.22 -2.03 3.59
C ASN A 280 -18.61 -1.38 3.54
N GLN A 281 -19.22 -1.32 2.35
CA GLN A 281 -20.60 -0.84 2.19
C GLN A 281 -21.61 -1.71 2.96
N HIS A 282 -21.31 -3.01 3.12
CA HIS A 282 -22.12 -3.91 3.94
C HIS A 282 -21.84 -3.75 5.44
N SER A 283 -20.62 -3.32 5.83
CA SER A 283 -20.28 -3.06 7.23
C SER A 283 -20.80 -1.71 7.77
N GLU A 284 -21.09 -0.72 6.92
CA GLU A 284 -21.76 0.53 7.33
C GLU A 284 -23.21 0.33 7.78
N LYS A 285 -23.80 -0.86 7.55
CA LYS A 285 -25.09 -1.25 8.16
C LYS A 285 -24.95 -1.81 9.58
N ILE A 286 -23.73 -1.97 10.10
CA ILE A 286 -23.46 -2.54 11.42
C ILE A 286 -22.46 -1.64 12.16
N THR A 287 -22.81 -0.37 12.41
CA THR A 287 -22.38 0.40 13.60
C THR A 287 -23.07 1.76 13.60
N VAL A 288 -24.26 1.81 14.21
CA VAL A 288 -24.72 3.00 14.92
C VAL A 288 -24.71 2.61 16.39
N HIS A 289 -23.71 3.10 17.13
CA HIS A 289 -23.77 3.52 18.53
C HIS A 289 -22.43 4.13 18.92
#